data_AF-A0AAV7PG58-F1
#
_entry.id   AF-A0AAV7PG58-F1
#
_cell.length_a   1.000
_cell.length_b   1.000
_cell.length_c   1.000
_cell.angle_alpha   90.00
_cell.angle_beta   90.00
_cell.angle_gamma   90.00
#
_symmetry.space_group_name_H-M   'P 1'
#
loop_
_entity.id
_entity.type
_entity.pdbx_description
1 polymer ?
#
loop_
_entity_poly.entity_id
_entity_poly.type
_entity_poly.pdbx_seq_one_letter_code
_entity_poly.pdbx_strand_id
1 'polypeptide(L)'
;MDRKTFLQTGITIAGKKCSIIRDNLMIEGDWVMDLRSKAGDSRSICIGKTPKALVFMMGQKGVHGGALNKKVHDIIKTLKSKDC
;
A
#
# COMPACT_ATOMS: atom_id res chain seq x y z
N MET A 1 -14.28 1.78 -13.29
CA MET A 1 -14.51 0.97 -12.08
C MET A 1 -14.51 1.88 -10.86
N ASP A 2 -15.43 1.67 -9.91
CA ASP A 2 -15.61 2.55 -8.74
C ASP A 2 -14.66 2.16 -7.59
N ARG A 3 -13.88 3.14 -7.11
CA ARG A 3 -12.90 2.99 -6.05
C ARG A 3 -13.57 2.74 -4.69
N LYS A 4 -14.82 3.16 -4.53
CA LYS A 4 -15.63 2.88 -3.33
C LYS A 4 -16.00 1.40 -3.22
N THR A 5 -16.22 0.71 -4.34
CA THR A 5 -16.53 -0.73 -4.34
C THR A 5 -15.35 -1.57 -3.80
N PHE A 6 -14.10 -1.14 -4.00
CA PHE A 6 -12.93 -1.81 -3.44
C PHE A 6 -12.84 -1.69 -1.92
N LEU A 7 -13.29 -0.57 -1.34
CA LEU A 7 -13.31 -0.40 0.11
C LEU A 7 -14.26 -1.40 0.78
N GLN A 8 -15.35 -1.76 0.09
CA GLN A 8 -16.37 -2.70 0.59
C GLN A 8 -15.98 -4.16 0.35
N THR A 9 -15.47 -4.49 -0.84
CA THR A 9 -15.17 -5.88 -1.23
C THR A 9 -13.74 -6.32 -0.86
N GLY A 10 -12.84 -5.36 -0.68
CA GLY A 10 -11.40 -5.59 -0.59
C GLY A 10 -10.76 -5.79 -1.96
N ILE A 11 -9.45 -6.03 -1.95
CA ILE A 11 -8.66 -6.27 -3.17
C ILE A 11 -7.84 -7.54 -3.01
N THR A 12 -7.27 -8.02 -4.11
CA THR A 12 -6.38 -9.19 -4.10
C THR A 12 -4.98 -8.76 -4.49
N ILE A 13 -3.99 -9.02 -3.63
CA ILE A 13 -2.57 -8.81 -3.91
C ILE A 13 -1.90 -10.18 -4.00
N ALA A 14 -1.30 -10.50 -5.16
CA ALA A 14 -0.66 -11.79 -5.43
C ALA A 14 -1.55 -13.00 -5.06
N GLY A 15 -2.83 -12.96 -5.45
CA GLY A 15 -3.81 -14.01 -5.16
C GLY A 15 -4.36 -14.02 -3.72
N LYS A 16 -3.89 -13.12 -2.83
CA LYS A 16 -4.34 -13.06 -1.43
C LYS A 16 -5.30 -11.90 -1.19
N LYS A 17 -6.45 -12.18 -0.55
CA LYS A 17 -7.42 -11.15 -0.18
C LYS A 17 -6.86 -10.20 0.87
N CYS A 18 -7.06 -8.91 0.64
CA CYS A 18 -6.66 -7.82 1.52
C CYS A 18 -7.85 -6.88 1.76
N SER A 19 -7.96 -6.33 2.97
CA SER A 19 -8.80 -5.16 3.23
C SER A 19 -7.99 -3.89 3.01
N ILE A 20 -8.64 -2.86 2.49
CA ILE A 20 -8.08 -1.52 2.42
C ILE A 20 -8.32 -0.84 3.77
N ILE A 21 -7.26 -0.26 4.33
CA ILE A 21 -7.31 0.57 5.55
C ILE A 21 -7.41 2.05 5.17
N ARG A 22 -6.58 2.48 4.20
CA ARG A 22 -6.53 3.84 3.69
C ARG A 22 -6.15 3.84 2.22
N ASP A 23 -6.77 4.70 1.43
CA ASP A 23 -6.52 4.80 0.00
C ASP A 23 -6.21 6.23 -0.46
N ASN A 24 -4.93 6.59 -0.40
CA ASN A 24 -4.42 7.90 -0.79
C ASN A 24 -3.55 7.81 -2.06
N LEU A 25 -3.65 6.71 -2.82
CA LEU A 25 -2.76 6.42 -3.95
C LEU A 25 -2.83 7.46 -5.07
N MET A 26 -3.93 8.21 -5.16
CA MET A 26 -4.14 9.30 -6.13
C MET A 26 -4.22 10.68 -5.47
N ILE A 27 -3.96 10.78 -4.17
CA ILE A 27 -3.91 12.06 -3.46
C ILE A 27 -2.51 12.64 -3.63
N GLU A 28 -2.44 13.84 -4.19
CA GLU A 28 -1.18 14.55 -4.37
C GLU A 28 -0.50 14.82 -3.01
N GLY A 29 0.81 14.63 -2.98
CA GLY A 29 1.62 14.71 -1.77
C GLY A 29 1.70 13.43 -0.93
N ASP A 30 0.74 12.51 -1.05
CA ASP A 30 0.70 11.28 -0.25
C ASP A 30 1.16 10.06 -1.09
N TRP A 31 0.35 9.68 -2.09
CA TRP A 31 0.66 8.60 -3.04
C TRP A 31 0.82 7.19 -2.44
N VAL A 32 0.24 6.92 -1.26
CA VAL A 32 0.28 5.58 -0.66
C VAL A 32 -1.11 4.99 -0.41
N MET A 33 -1.17 3.68 -0.24
CA MET A 33 -2.35 2.92 0.16
C MET A 33 -1.94 1.90 1.23
N ASP A 34 -2.69 1.86 2.32
CA ASP A 34 -2.47 0.91 3.42
C ASP A 34 -3.49 -0.21 3.37
N LEU A 35 -3.01 -1.43 3.55
CA LEU A 35 -3.78 -2.66 3.43
C LEU A 35 -3.49 -3.61 4.60
N ARG A 36 -4.42 -4.55 4.81
CA ARG A 36 -4.23 -5.70 5.70
C ARG A 36 -4.59 -7.00 5.00
N SER A 37 -3.76 -8.03 5.09
CA SER A 37 -4.14 -9.37 4.60
C SER A 37 -5.25 -9.99 5.45
N LYS A 38 -6.25 -10.62 4.80
CA LYS A 38 -7.43 -11.19 5.48
C LYS A 38 -7.24 -12.64 5.95
N ALA A 39 -6.19 -13.35 5.53
CA ALA A 39 -5.99 -14.78 5.80
C ALA A 39 -4.77 -15.06 6.69
N GLY A 40 -4.90 -16.03 7.60
CA GLY A 40 -3.83 -16.51 8.48
C GLY A 40 -3.24 -15.42 9.38
N ASP A 41 -1.91 -15.33 9.42
CA ASP A 41 -1.18 -14.27 10.12
C ASP A 41 -1.37 -12.92 9.41
N SER A 42 -2.36 -12.16 9.86
CA SER A 42 -2.70 -10.82 9.38
C SER A 42 -1.48 -9.89 9.35
N ARG A 43 -1.05 -9.48 8.15
CA ARG A 43 0.14 -8.64 7.91
C ARG A 43 -0.25 -7.29 7.35
N SER A 44 0.40 -6.24 7.85
CA SER A 44 0.34 -4.91 7.27
C SER A 44 1.02 -4.92 5.91
N ILE A 45 0.39 -4.27 4.94
CA ILE A 45 0.95 -4.04 3.61
C ILE A 45 0.79 -2.55 3.32
N CYS A 46 1.81 -1.92 2.74
CA CYS A 46 1.74 -0.56 2.25
C CYS A 46 2.17 -0.54 0.78
N ILE A 47 1.41 0.15 -0.06
CA ILE A 47 1.68 0.32 -1.48
C ILE A 47 2.00 1.80 -1.71
N GLY A 48 3.13 2.07 -2.35
CA GLY A 48 3.52 3.42 -2.77
C GLY A 48 3.48 3.58 -4.28
N LYS A 49 2.99 4.72 -4.77
CA LYS A 49 2.94 5.05 -6.20
C LYS A 49 4.01 6.07 -6.58
N THR A 50 4.75 5.75 -7.64
CA THR A 50 5.64 6.66 -8.38
C THR A 50 5.07 6.88 -9.78
N PRO A 51 5.62 7.79 -10.59
CA PRO A 51 5.19 7.96 -11.98
C PRO A 51 5.32 6.68 -12.83
N LYS A 52 6.37 5.87 -12.60
CA LYS A 52 6.70 4.72 -13.46
C LYS A 52 6.58 3.35 -12.79
N ALA A 53 6.40 3.29 -11.47
CA ALA A 53 6.31 2.03 -10.72
C ALA A 53 5.37 2.10 -9.50
N LEU A 54 4.89 0.92 -9.09
CA LEU A 54 4.24 0.69 -7.80
C LEU A 54 5.18 -0.10 -6.88
N VAL A 55 5.38 0.39 -5.66
CA VAL A 55 6.20 -0.25 -4.63
C VAL A 55 5.27 -0.98 -3.66
N PHE A 56 5.45 -2.29 -3.51
CA PHE A 56 4.70 -3.09 -2.54
C PHE A 56 5.62 -3.47 -1.39
N MET A 57 5.22 -3.13 -0.16
CA MET A 57 5.93 -3.53 1.06
C MET A 57 4.99 -4.31 1.97
N MET A 58 5.40 -5.52 2.37
CA MET A 58 4.67 -6.35 3.34
C MET A 58 5.49 -6.50 4.62
N GLY A 59 4.84 -6.26 5.75
CA GLY A 59 5.47 -6.39 7.06
C GLY A 59 5.54 -7.85 7.48
N GLN A 60 6.56 -8.17 8.29
CA GLN A 60 6.53 -9.42 9.05
C GLN A 60 5.35 -9.41 10.04
N LYS A 61 5.02 -10.58 10.60
CA LYS A 61 3.94 -10.70 11.60
C LYS A 61 4.21 -9.74 12.77
N GLY A 62 3.17 -9.02 13.20
CA GLY A 62 3.25 -8.07 14.31
C GLY A 62 3.82 -6.69 13.95
N VAL A 63 4.38 -6.49 12.76
CA VAL A 63 4.87 -5.17 12.34
C VAL A 63 3.70 -4.22 12.12
N HIS A 64 3.79 -3.03 12.72
CA HIS A 64 2.73 -2.02 12.62
C HIS A 64 2.74 -1.28 11.27
N GLY A 65 1.54 -0.98 10.76
CA GLY A 65 1.36 -0.35 9.44
C GLY A 65 2.01 1.02 9.33
N GLY A 66 2.02 1.82 10.41
CA GLY A 66 2.67 3.13 10.41
C GLY A 66 4.17 3.08 10.11
N ALA A 67 4.86 2.04 10.58
CA ALA A 67 6.28 1.85 10.29
C ALA A 67 6.54 1.52 8.81
N LEU A 68 5.67 0.70 8.20
CA LEU A 68 5.72 0.43 6.77
C LEU A 68 5.41 1.68 5.95
N ASN A 69 4.34 2.38 6.31
CA ASN A 69 3.88 3.57 5.62
C ASN A 69 4.98 4.64 5.53
N LYS A 70 5.62 4.96 6.66
CA LYS A 70 6.77 5.88 6.71
C LYS A 70 7.91 5.42 5.77
N LYS A 71 8.28 4.14 5.83
CA LYS A 71 9.37 3.60 4.99
C LYS A 71 9.04 3.61 3.50
N VAL A 72 7.79 3.36 3.13
CA VAL A 72 7.32 3.44 1.74
C VAL A 72 7.34 4.88 1.25
N HIS A 73 6.91 5.86 2.06
CA HIS A 73 7.04 7.28 1.71
C HIS A 73 8.48 7.68 1.40
N ASP A 74 9.43 7.25 2.23
CA ASP A 74 10.85 7.52 2.01
C ASP A 74 11.33 6.92 0.68
N ILE A 75 10.96 5.65 0.40
CA ILE A 75 11.33 4.95 -0.84
C ILE A 75 10.74 5.65 -2.06
N ILE A 76 9.44 5.96 -2.08
CA ILE A 76 8.83 6.60 -3.26
C ILE A 76 9.36 8.02 -3.47
N LYS A 77 9.75 8.72 -2.40
CA LYS A 77 10.40 10.03 -2.51
C LYS A 77 11.75 9.90 -3.21
N THR A 78 12.56 8.92 -2.83
CA THR A 78 13.85 8.63 -3.49
C THR A 78 13.68 8.16 -4.94
N LEU A 79 12.67 7.33 -5.23
CA LEU A 79 12.40 6.83 -6.58
C LEU A 79 11.78 7.90 -7.49
N LYS A 80 11.11 8.92 -6.95
CA LYS A 80 10.62 10.06 -7.74
C LYS A 80 11.73 11.04 -8.11
N SER A 81 12.74 11.19 -7.25
CA SER A 81 13.88 12.09 -7.51
C SER A 81 14.91 11.50 -8.47
N LYS A 82 14.88 10.19 -8.69
CA LYS A 82 15.68 9.49 -9.68
C LYS A 82 14.73 9.18 -10.81
N ASP A 83 14.78 9.89 -11.94
CA ASP A 83 13.88 9.71 -13.09
C ASP A 83 13.98 8.32 -13.77
N CYS A 84 13.74 7.24 -13.03
CA CYS A 84 13.53 5.89 -13.56
C CYS A 84 12.20 5.82 -14.26
#